data_AF-A0A8S3C8L7-F1
#
_entry.id   AF-A0A8S3C8L7-F1
#
_cell.length_a   1.000
_cell.length_b   1.000
_cell.length_c   1.000
_cell.angle_alpha   90.00
_cell.angle_beta   90.00
_cell.angle_gamma   90.00
#
_symmetry.space_group_name_H-M   'P 1'
#
loop_
_entity.id
_entity.type
_entity.pdbx_description
1 polymer ?
#
loop_
_entity_poly.entity_id
_entity_poly.type
_entity_poly.pdbx_seq_one_letter_code
_entity_poly.pdbx_strand_id
1 'polypeptide(L)'
;NELASRYQYYFFTPFAASLNEQTDSLKLPPTDSRFRKDIYCLEKGDIDAASQEKHRLEEQQRADAKKREREFEPLWFKKDD
;
A
#
# COMPACT_ATOMS: atom_id res chain seq x y z
N ASN A 1 10.05 21.18 18.67
CA ASN A 1 9.31 20.32 19.63
C ASN A 1 9.06 18.98 18.96
N GLU A 2 9.76 17.92 19.38
CA GLU A 2 9.73 16.58 18.78
C GLU A 2 8.33 15.95 18.74
N LEU A 3 7.50 16.22 19.76
CA LEU A 3 6.13 15.72 19.82
C LEU A 3 5.24 16.30 18.70
N ALA A 4 5.44 17.57 18.37
CA ALA A 4 4.70 18.22 17.28
C ALA A 4 5.06 17.62 15.92
N SER A 5 6.33 17.25 15.71
CA SER A 5 6.76 16.57 14.49
C SER A 5 6.15 15.17 14.39
N ARG A 6 6.13 14.38 15.48
CA ARG A 6 5.53 13.04 15.45
C ARG A 6 4.02 13.06 15.22
N TYR A 7 3.32 14.06 15.77
CA TYR A 7 1.89 14.25 15.53
C TYR A 7 1.55 14.44 14.04
N GLN A 8 2.40 15.15 13.29
CA GLN A 8 2.20 15.39 11.86
C GLN A 8 2.35 14.12 11.00
N TYR A 9 3.09 13.12 11.48
CA TYR A 9 3.37 11.87 10.75
C TYR A 9 2.81 10.65 11.49
N TYR A 10 1.56 10.75 11.93
CA TYR A 10 0.79 9.62 12.48
C TYR A 10 1.43 8.94 13.70
N PHE A 11 2.29 9.66 14.42
CA PHE A 11 3.08 9.13 15.54
C PHE A 11 3.95 7.91 15.18
N PHE A 12 4.38 7.82 13.92
CA PHE A 12 5.26 6.74 13.52
C PHE A 12 6.58 6.76 14.29
N THR A 13 7.05 5.57 14.63
CA THR A 13 8.44 5.38 15.03
C THR A 13 9.34 5.61 13.81
N PRO A 14 10.64 5.91 13.99
CA PRO A 14 11.56 6.04 12.86
C PRO A 14 11.59 4.79 11.97
N PHE A 15 11.43 3.60 12.57
CA PHE A 15 11.33 2.35 11.83
C PHE A 15 10.04 2.27 11.00
N ALA A 16 8.89 2.61 11.56
CA ALA A 16 7.63 2.60 10.81
C ALA A 16 7.66 3.60 9.64
N ALA A 17 8.27 4.78 9.85
CA ALA A 17 8.43 5.79 8.82
C ALA A 17 9.30 5.33 7.63
N SER A 18 10.23 4.39 7.83
CA SER A 18 11.08 3.88 6.74
C SER A 18 10.47 2.72 5.95
N LEU A 19 9.38 2.10 6.42
CA LEU A 19 8.80 0.90 5.78
C LEU A 19 8.37 1.15 4.33
N ASN A 20 7.82 2.35 4.04
CA ASN A 20 7.29 2.70 2.73
C ASN A 20 8.29 3.45 1.82
N GLU A 21 9.50 3.71 2.31
CA GLU A 21 10.52 4.42 1.53
C GLU A 21 10.91 3.61 0.28
N GLN A 22 10.84 4.27 -0.88
CA GLN A 22 11.32 3.72 -2.15
C GLN A 22 12.75 4.19 -2.41
N THR A 23 13.66 3.25 -2.62
CA THR A 23 15.05 3.53 -3.00
C THR A 23 15.36 2.88 -4.34
N ASP A 24 16.09 3.59 -5.20
CA ASP A 24 16.41 3.15 -6.57
C ASP A 24 17.25 1.85 -6.61
N SER A 25 17.83 1.45 -5.48
CA SER A 25 18.60 0.23 -5.33
C SER A 25 17.77 -1.06 -5.20
N LEU A 26 16.46 -0.97 -4.94
CA LEU A 26 15.62 -2.13 -4.66
C LEU A 26 14.93 -2.67 -5.93
N LYS A 27 15.14 -3.95 -6.24
CA LYS A 27 14.36 -4.68 -7.24
C LYS A 27 13.17 -5.34 -6.56
N LEU A 28 11.99 -4.76 -6.72
CA LEU A 28 10.75 -5.20 -6.05
C LEU A 28 9.75 -5.79 -7.04
N PRO A 29 8.92 -6.79 -6.64
CA PRO A 29 7.83 -7.26 -7.47
C PRO A 29 6.77 -6.15 -7.66
N PRO A 30 5.98 -6.16 -8.75
CA PRO A 30 4.95 -5.15 -9.00
C PRO A 30 3.84 -5.15 -7.94
N THR A 31 3.77 -6.16 -7.08
CA THR A 31 2.83 -6.30 -5.97
C THR A 31 3.37 -5.79 -4.62
N ASP A 32 4.59 -5.25 -4.56
CA ASP A 32 5.13 -4.67 -3.33
C ASP A 32 4.30 -3.47 -2.87
N SER A 33 4.05 -3.36 -1.56
CA SER A 33 3.18 -2.32 -1.00
C SER A 33 3.65 -0.90 -1.31
N ARG A 34 4.95 -0.68 -1.53
CA ARG A 34 5.49 0.64 -1.88
C ARG A 34 4.94 1.17 -3.21
N PHE A 35 4.46 0.28 -4.10
CA PHE A 35 3.86 0.68 -5.37
C PHE A 35 2.36 1.01 -5.29
N ARG A 36 1.75 0.95 -4.09
CA ARG A 36 0.36 1.36 -3.88
C ARG A 36 0.20 2.88 -3.99
N LYS A 37 -0.39 3.31 -5.11
CA LYS A 37 -0.58 4.74 -5.43
C LYS A 37 -1.41 5.50 -4.41
N ASP A 38 -2.45 4.87 -3.86
CA ASP A 38 -3.30 5.49 -2.84
C ASP A 38 -2.52 5.84 -1.57
N ILE A 39 -1.63 4.93 -1.12
CA ILE A 39 -0.73 5.16 0.01
C ILE A 39 0.30 6.23 -0.32
N TYR A 40 0.88 6.21 -1.53
CA TYR A 40 1.83 7.23 -1.98
C TYR A 40 1.23 8.64 -2.00
N CYS A 41 0.02 8.81 -2.56
CA CYS A 41 -0.68 10.09 -2.57
C CYS A 41 -0.94 10.60 -1.15
N LEU A 42 -1.36 9.71 -0.24
CA LEU A 42 -1.58 10.04 1.17
C LEU A 42 -0.30 10.50 1.85
N GLU A 43 0.83 9.83 1.62
CA GLU A 43 2.14 10.20 2.15
C GLU A 43 2.59 11.59 1.67
N LYS A 44 2.22 11.98 0.43
CA LYS A 44 2.46 13.33 -0.12
C LYS A 44 1.45 14.38 0.37
N GLY A 45 0.46 13.99 1.15
CA GLY A 45 -0.61 14.88 1.66
C GLY A 45 -1.73 15.15 0.65
N ASP A 46 -1.76 14.46 -0.48
CA ASP A 46 -2.84 14.58 -1.48
C ASP A 46 -3.98 13.61 -1.14
N ILE A 47 -4.88 14.08 -0.28
CA ILE A 47 -6.00 13.29 0.25
C ILE A 47 -7.02 12.94 -0.83
N ASP A 48 -7.27 13.86 -1.77
CA ASP A 48 -8.24 13.66 -2.84
C ASP A 48 -7.76 12.60 -3.83
N ALA A 49 -6.49 12.68 -4.26
CA ALA A 49 -5.90 11.66 -5.12
C ALA A 49 -5.81 10.30 -4.41
N ALA A 50 -5.46 10.28 -3.12
CA ALA A 50 -5.42 9.05 -2.33
C ALA A 50 -6.79 8.35 -2.30
N SER A 51 -7.87 9.12 -2.07
CA SER A 51 -9.24 8.60 -2.06
C SER A 51 -9.66 8.02 -3.41
N GLN A 52 -9.34 8.72 -4.50
CA GLN A 52 -9.65 8.28 -5.86
C GLN A 52 -8.90 6.99 -6.24
N GLU A 53 -7.59 6.92 -5.98
CA GLU A 53 -6.80 5.72 -6.28
C GLU A 53 -7.21 4.52 -5.41
N LYS A 54 -7.59 4.76 -4.15
CA LYS A 54 -8.13 3.72 -3.28
C LYS A 54 -9.41 3.15 -3.88
N HIS A 55 -10.34 4.02 -4.26
CA HIS A 55 -11.60 3.61 -4.86
C HIS A 55 -11.39 2.79 -6.15
N ARG A 56 -10.55 3.30 -7.06
CA ARG A 56 -10.20 2.61 -8.32
C ARG A 56 -9.61 1.22 -8.06
N LEU A 57 -8.70 1.09 -7.09
CA LEU A 57 -8.05 -0.18 -6.75
C LEU A 57 -9.05 -1.18 -6.16
N GLU A 58 -9.89 -0.76 -5.22
CA GLU A 58 -10.89 -1.62 -4.57
C GLU A 58 -11.97 -2.09 -5.56
N GLU A 59 -12.41 -1.22 -6.47
CA GLU A 59 -13.36 -1.59 -7.51
C GLU A 59 -12.77 -2.60 -8.50
N GLN A 60 -11.52 -2.40 -8.91
CA GLN A 60 -10.81 -3.36 -9.76
C GLN A 60 -10.69 -4.72 -9.06
N GLN A 61 -10.25 -4.76 -7.80
CA GLN A 61 -10.15 -6.00 -7.02
C GLN A 61 -11.51 -6.71 -6.89
N ARG A 62 -12.59 -5.95 -6.68
CA ARG A 62 -13.96 -6.48 -6.57
C ARG A 62 -14.46 -7.03 -7.91
N ALA A 63 -14.20 -6.33 -9.01
CA ALA A 63 -14.55 -6.78 -10.35
C ALA A 63 -13.78 -8.04 -10.74
N ASP A 64 -12.49 -8.11 -10.45
CA ASP A 64 -11.66 -9.29 -10.67
C ASP A 64 -12.17 -10.46 -9.83
N ALA A 65 -12.55 -10.23 -8.57
CA ALA A 65 -13.15 -11.25 -7.72
C ALA A 65 -14.45 -11.83 -8.29
N LYS A 66 -15.30 -10.98 -8.88
CA LYS A 66 -16.55 -11.42 -9.52
C LYS A 66 -16.31 -12.23 -10.80
N LYS A 67 -15.22 -11.96 -11.52
CA LYS A 67 -14.85 -12.63 -12.77
C LYS A 67 -14.08 -13.93 -12.55
N ARG A 68 -13.47 -14.13 -11.38
CA ARG A 68 -12.69 -15.33 -11.08
C ARG A 68 -13.59 -16.57 -11.08
N GLU A 69 -13.30 -17.50 -11.99
CA GLU A 69 -13.97 -18.80 -12.08
C GLU A 69 -13.36 -19.84 -11.12
N ARG A 70 -12.11 -19.60 -10.69
CA ARG A 70 -11.34 -20.49 -9.81
C ARG A 70 -11.04 -19.79 -8.49
N GLU A 71 -10.78 -20.59 -7.47
CA GLU A 71 -10.30 -20.10 -6.18
C GLU A 71 -8.96 -19.37 -6.34
N PHE A 72 -8.75 -18.33 -5.54
CA PHE A 72 -7.51 -17.55 -5.56
C PHE A 72 -6.38 -18.32 -4.87
N GLU A 73 -5.25 -18.47 -5.56
CA GLU A 73 -4.04 -19.09 -5.01
C GLU A 73 -2.95 -18.02 -4.78
N PRO A 74 -2.46 -17.83 -3.53
CA PRO A 74 -1.33 -16.95 -3.25
C PRO A 74 -0.05 -17.42 -3.94
N LEU A 75 0.74 -16.50 -4.50
CA LEU A 75 1.95 -16.84 -5.25
C LEU A 75 3.10 -17.36 -4.37
N TRP A 76 3.26 -16.79 -3.17
CA TRP A 76 4.46 -17.00 -2.33
C TRP A 76 4.25 -17.95 -1.15
N PHE A 77 3.01 -18.32 -0.86
CA PHE A 77 2.64 -19.11 0.31
C PHE A 77 1.60 -20.16 -0.06
N LYS A 78 1.62 -21.28 0.65
CA LYS A 78 0.61 -22.34 0.55
C LYS A 78 0.03 -22.59 1.93
N LYS A 79 -1.24 -22.99 1.96
CA LYS A 79 -1.89 -23.44 3.18
C LYS A 79 -1.25 -24.77 3.61
N ASP A 80 -0.87 -24.86 4.88
CA ASP A 80 -0.45 -26.13 5.48
C ASP A 80 -1.68 -26.96 5.83
N ASP A 81 -1.54 -28.29 5.84
CA ASP A 81 -2.65 -29.23 6.02
C ASP A 81 -3.26 -29.19 7.44
#